data_AF-A0A258BYT7-F1
#
_entry.id   AF-A0A258BYT7-F1
#
_cell.length_a   1.000
_cell.length_b   1.000
_cell.length_c   1.000
_cell.angle_alpha   90.00
_cell.angle_beta   90.00
_cell.angle_gamma   90.00
#
_symmetry.space_group_name_H-M   'P 1'
#
loop_
_entity.id
_entity.type
_entity.pdbx_description
1 polymer ?
#
loop_
_entity_poly.entity_id
_entity_poly.type
_entity_poly.pdbx_seq_one_letter_code
_entity_poly.pdbx_strand_id
1 'polypeptide(L)' 'MTVLVASYPAAKSIIRAVRAAAADRMPIIAGLTDVTVHTDSAGPDFLDAETGIHMQTQDFRVAFNEAR' A
#
# COMPACT_ATOMS: atom_id res chain seq x y z
N MET A 1 2.42 0.13 3.37
CA MET A 1 2.80 -1.28 3.13
C MET A 1 4.13 -1.30 2.43
N THR A 2 5.05 -2.17 2.82
CA THR A 2 6.38 -2.29 2.19
C THR A 2 6.54 -3.67 1.56
N VAL A 3 7.05 -3.72 0.33
CA VAL A 3 7.38 -4.96 -0.39
C VAL A 3 8.90 -5.09 -0.44
N LEU A 4 9.41 -6.27 -0.08
CA LEU A 4 10.82 -6.66 -0.22
C LEU A 4 10.85 -7.99 -0.96
N VAL A 5 11.51 -8.06 -2.11
CA VAL A 5 11.52 -9.26 -2.96
C VAL A 5 12.82 -9.39 -3.75
N ALA A 6 13.12 -10.62 -4.18
CA ALA A 6 14.34 -10.93 -4.93
C ALA A 6 14.34 -10.46 -6.39
N SER A 7 13.23 -9.91 -6.91
CA SER A 7 13.20 -9.44 -8.30
C SER A 7 12.29 -8.22 -8.52
N TYR A 8 12.72 -7.33 -9.39
CA TYR A 8 11.95 -6.15 -9.79
C TYR A 8 10.55 -6.47 -10.34
N PRO A 9 10.36 -7.45 -11.25
CA PRO A 9 9.02 -7.78 -11.74
C PRO A 9 8.09 -8.27 -10.63
N ALA A 10 8.60 -9.01 -9.63
CA ALA A 10 7.82 -9.42 -8.47
C ALA A 10 7.40 -8.22 -7.60
N ALA A 11 8.27 -7.22 -7.44
CA ALA A 11 7.94 -6.02 -6.68
C ALA A 11 6.76 -5.30 -7.34
N LYS A 12 6.81 -5.16 -8.68
CA LYS A 12 5.75 -4.51 -9.46
C LYS A 12 4.45 -5.30 -9.48
N SER A 13 4.50 -6.63 -9.57
CA SER A 13 3.29 -7.44 -9.56
C SER A 13 2.57 -7.35 -8.21
N ILE A 14 3.31 -7.37 -7.09
CA ILE A 14 2.74 -7.24 -5.74
C ILE A 14 2.17 -5.85 -5.52
N ILE A 15 2.92 -4.78 -5.85
CA ILE A 15 2.42 -3.40 -5.71
C ILE A 15 1.14 -3.19 -6.54
N ARG A 16 1.09 -3.71 -7.77
CA ARG A 16 -0.12 -3.68 -8.60
C ARG A 16 -1.29 -4.42 -7.95
N ALA A 17 -1.05 -5.62 -7.42
CA ALA A 17 -2.08 -6.42 -6.76
C ALA A 17 -2.64 -5.70 -5.51
N VAL A 18 -1.77 -5.08 -4.72
CA VAL A 18 -2.16 -4.32 -3.53
C VAL A 18 -2.99 -3.09 -3.89
N ARG A 19 -2.57 -2.33 -4.91
CA ARG A 19 -3.36 -1.21 -5.42
C ARG A 19 -4.75 -1.66 -5.88
N ALA A 20 -4.83 -2.75 -6.64
CA ALA A 20 -6.10 -3.30 -7.11
C ALA A 20 -6.99 -3.80 -5.94
N ALA A 21 -6.39 -4.39 -4.91
CA ALA A 21 -7.12 -4.86 -3.74
C ALA A 21 -7.71 -3.71 -2.90
N ALA A 22 -7.02 -2.58 -2.85
CA ALA A 22 -7.42 -1.41 -2.07
C ALA A 22 -8.22 -0.36 -2.86
N ALA A 23 -8.15 -0.38 -4.19
CA ALA A 23 -8.87 0.57 -5.05
C ALA A 23 -10.37 0.57 -4.73
N ASP A 24 -10.90 1.77 -4.51
CA ASP A 24 -12.33 2.02 -4.26
C ASP A 24 -12.91 1.22 -3.09
N ARG A 25 -12.07 0.84 -2.11
CA ARG A 25 -12.49 0.14 -0.90
C ARG A 25 -12.53 1.08 0.29
N MET A 26 -13.71 1.19 0.87
CA MET A 26 -13.95 1.83 2.16
C MET A 26 -14.47 0.75 3.13
N PRO A 27 -13.64 0.26 4.06
CA PRO A 27 -14.05 -0.80 4.97
C PRO A 27 -15.07 -0.27 5.98
N ILE A 28 -16.02 -1.13 6.36
CA ILE A 28 -16.92 -0.88 7.49
C ILE A 28 -16.22 -1.37 8.75
N ILE A 29 -15.92 -0.45 9.65
CA ILE A 29 -15.25 -0.72 10.92
C ILE A 29 -16.17 -0.23 12.04
N ALA A 30 -16.46 -1.09 13.01
CA ALA A 30 -17.33 -0.74 14.13
C ALA A 30 -16.80 0.48 14.89
N GLY A 31 -17.66 1.46 15.13
CA GLY A 31 -17.31 2.71 15.82
C GLY A 31 -16.67 3.79 14.94
N LEU A 32 -16.40 3.49 13.65
CA LEU A 32 -15.89 4.48 12.69
C LEU A 32 -16.96 4.90 11.69
N THR A 33 -17.00 6.18 11.35
CA THR A 33 -17.80 6.73 10.24
C THR A 33 -16.92 7.49 9.26
N ASP A 34 -17.45 7.75 8.06
CA ASP A 34 -16.80 8.56 7.03
C ASP A 34 -15.38 8.08 6.67
N VAL A 35 -15.18 6.76 6.68
CA VAL A 35 -13.89 6.13 6.34
C VAL A 35 -13.57 6.38 4.88
N THR A 36 -12.45 7.05 4.64
CA THR A 36 -11.88 7.32 3.31
C THR A 36 -10.45 6.80 3.25
N VAL A 37 -10.12 6.10 2.17
CA VAL A 37 -8.80 5.52 1.94
C VAL A 37 -8.28 6.02 0.59
N HIS A 38 -7.16 6.73 0.58
CA HIS A 38 -6.48 7.17 -0.63
C HIS A 38 -5.30 6.25 -0.94
N THR A 39 -5.19 5.83 -2.21
CA THR A 39 -4.21 4.84 -2.68
C THR A 39 -3.18 5.40 -3.67
N ASP A 40 -3.18 6.70 -3.94
CA ASP A 40 -2.35 7.29 -5.01
C ASP A 40 -0.86 7.38 -4.67
N SER A 41 -0.49 7.30 -3.39
CA SER A 41 0.90 7.42 -2.97
C SER A 41 1.63 6.08 -3.07
N ALA A 42 2.70 6.05 -3.87
CA ALA A 42 3.64 4.95 -3.93
C ALA A 42 5.06 5.50 -3.73
N GLY A 43 5.87 4.80 -2.93
CA GLY A 43 7.27 5.13 -2.75
C GLY A 43 8.11 4.82 -4.01
N PRO A 44 9.35 5.33 -4.05
CA PRO A 44 10.26 5.09 -5.16
C PRO A 44 10.64 3.61 -5.27
N ASP A 45 11.14 3.25 -6.44
CA ASP A 45 11.80 1.96 -6.63
C ASP A 45 13.18 2.00 -6.00
N PHE A 46 13.49 0.99 -5.19
CA PHE A 46 14.79 0.86 -4.55
C PHE A 46 15.36 -0.54 -4.75
N LEU A 47 16.69 -0.63 -4.80
CA LEU A 47 17.45 -1.87 -4.87
C LEU A 47 18.60 -1.78 -3.87
N ASP A 48 18.66 -2.74 -2.95
CA ASP A 48 19.87 -2.99 -2.20
C ASP A 48 20.83 -3.81 -3.07
N ALA A 49 21.95 -3.19 -3.47
CA ALA A 49 22.93 -3.81 -4.35
C ALA A 49 23.76 -4.91 -3.68
N GLU A 50 23.87 -4.92 -2.34
CA GLU A 50 24.62 -5.93 -1.62
C GLU A 50 23.83 -7.24 -1.54
N THR A 51 22.53 -7.15 -1.29
CA THR A 51 21.65 -8.31 -1.10
C THR A 51 20.84 -8.68 -2.35
N GLY A 52 20.76 -7.78 -3.34
CA GLY A 52 19.90 -7.94 -4.52
C GLY A 52 18.40 -7.75 -4.22
N ILE A 53 18.03 -7.23 -3.05
CA ILE A 53 16.64 -7.06 -2.63
C ILE A 53 16.04 -5.81 -3.28
N HIS A 54 14.96 -6.00 -4.03
CA HIS A 54 14.13 -4.93 -4.55
C HIS A 54 13.07 -4.52 -3.54
N MET A 55 12.86 -3.21 -3.42
CA MET A 55 11.95 -2.63 -2.45
C MET A 55 11.07 -1.56 -3.08
N GLN A 56 9.82 -1.51 -2.63
CA GLN A 56 8.90 -0.42 -2.93
C GLN A 56 7.84 -0.32 -1.82
N THR A 57 7.30 0.88 -1.57
CA THR A 57 6.16 1.07 -0.67
C THR A 57 4.89 1.40 -1.44
N GLN A 58 3.75 0.93 -0.91
CA GLN A 58 2.43 1.46 -1.19
C GLN A 58 1.93 2.14 0.07
N ASP A 59 1.69 3.44 -0.02
CA ASP A 59 1.24 4.22 1.13
C ASP A 59 -0.28 4.42 1.05
N PHE A 60 -0.91 4.55 2.20
CA PHE A 60 -2.33 4.80 2.32
C PHE A 60 -2.53 6.02 3.19
N ARG A 61 -3.32 6.98 2.71
CA ARG A 61 -3.83 8.05 3.56
C ARG A 61 -5.25 7.69 3.93
N VAL A 62 -5.50 7.52 5.22
CA VAL A 62 -6.81 7.13 5.76
C VAL A 62 -7.34 8.27 6.62
N ALA A 63 -8.61 8.65 6.40
CA ALA A 63 -9.33 9.56 7.29
C ALA A 63 -10.66 8.93 7.69
N PHE A 64 -11.09 9.20 8.92
CA PHE A 64 -12.31 8.66 9.52
C PHE A 64 -12.72 9.53 10.71
N ASN A 65 -13.97 9.37 11.13
CA ASN A 65 -14.50 9.90 12.38
C ASN A 65 -14.72 8.76 13.37
N GLU A 66 -14.47 9.01 14.66
CA GLU A 66 -14.71 8.05 15.75
C GLU A 66 -16.00 8.41 16.50
N ALA A 67 -16.78 7.41 16.88
CA ALA A 67 -17.87 7.60 17.82
C ALA A 67 -17.28 8.03 19.18
N ARG A 68 -17.67 9.21 19.64
CA ARG A 68 -17.22 9.78 20.91
C ARG A 68 -17.87 9.11 22.11
#